data_AF-A0A6A6IFZ3-F1
#
_entry.id   AF-A0A6A6IFZ3-F1
#
_cell.length_a   1.000
_cell.length_b   1.000
_cell.length_c   1.000
_cell.angle_alpha   90.00
_cell.angle_beta   90.00
_cell.angle_gamma   90.00
#
_symmetry.space_group_name_H-M   'P 1'
#
loop_
_entity.id
_entity.type
_entity.pdbx_description
1 polymer ?
#
loop_
_entity_poly.entity_id
_entity_poly.type
_entity_poly.pdbx_seq_one_letter_code
_entity_poly.pdbx_strand_id
1 'polypeptide(L)'
;MIEPKENENSLEKLPDELRLQILAEALKFPNGIYSERWPSLLAGRVDRFLRVNQLRNLTPEALYKHNLLVIRPHANHLMIRYPRLVVNKHVRDMHFIPCLIDDRAIVGKRWVPAQARWLRNLAFGTLWFHNLRRFTIVIARPADGIRENCWYAIEAFQRALGGETLRFQCAELEIVVDGHICSPQCNRHRQECNTWSALNEKLTN
;
A
#
# COMPACT_ATOMS: atom_id res chain seq x y z
N MET A 1 -27.60 -2.99 -49.79
CA MET A 1 -26.46 -3.47 -48.99
C MET A 1 -25.81 -2.25 -48.36
N ILE A 2 -25.82 -2.14 -47.04
CA ILE A 2 -25.13 -1.07 -46.33
C ILE A 2 -23.79 -1.67 -45.92
N GLU A 3 -22.71 -1.25 -46.56
CA GLU A 3 -21.37 -1.60 -46.11
C GLU A 3 -21.18 -1.06 -44.68
N PRO A 4 -20.74 -1.89 -43.72
CA PRO A 4 -20.43 -1.39 -42.40
C PRO A 4 -19.24 -0.45 -42.55
N LYS A 5 -19.49 0.86 -42.41
CA LYS A 5 -18.42 1.85 -42.28
C LYS A 5 -17.47 1.35 -41.20
N GLU A 6 -16.21 1.21 -41.58
CA GLU A 6 -15.11 0.92 -40.67
C GLU A 6 -15.31 1.79 -39.43
N ASN A 7 -15.57 1.15 -38.29
CA ASN A 7 -15.46 1.80 -37.00
C ASN A 7 -13.96 2.12 -36.84
N GLU A 8 -13.53 3.24 -37.42
CA GLU A 8 -12.26 3.87 -37.11
C GLU A 8 -12.14 3.87 -35.59
N ASN A 9 -11.12 3.20 -35.09
CA ASN A 9 -10.96 2.88 -33.68
C ASN A 9 -10.82 4.21 -32.92
N SER A 10 -11.94 4.77 -32.46
CA SER A 10 -12.06 6.16 -32.00
C SER A 10 -11.13 6.49 -30.83
N LEU A 11 -10.69 5.45 -30.11
CA LEU A 11 -9.72 5.54 -29.03
C LEU A 11 -8.33 6.04 -29.47
N GLU A 12 -7.89 5.71 -30.68
CA GLU A 12 -6.57 6.11 -31.19
C GLU A 12 -6.48 7.60 -31.46
N LYS A 13 -7.61 8.21 -31.82
CA LYS A 13 -7.71 9.65 -32.10
C LYS A 13 -7.78 10.49 -30.81
N LEU A 14 -8.01 9.87 -29.66
CA LEU A 14 -8.05 10.58 -28.38
C LEU A 14 -6.63 10.89 -27.89
N PRO A 15 -6.38 12.12 -27.40
CA PRO A 15 -5.16 12.44 -26.66
C PRO A 15 -4.94 11.48 -25.47
N ASP A 16 -3.67 11.25 -25.13
CA ASP A 16 -3.27 10.37 -24.02
C ASP A 16 -3.92 10.81 -22.70
N GLU A 17 -4.08 12.12 -22.49
CA GLU A 17 -4.69 12.71 -21.31
C GLU A 17 -6.15 12.26 -21.14
N LEU A 18 -6.94 12.28 -22.22
CA LEU A 18 -8.33 11.84 -22.19
C LEU A 18 -8.43 10.33 -22.01
N ARG A 19 -7.55 9.55 -22.68
CA ARG A 19 -7.47 8.10 -22.47
C ARG A 19 -7.14 7.76 -21.03
N LEU A 20 -6.23 8.49 -20.41
CA LEU A 20 -5.84 8.30 -19.01
C LEU A 20 -7.00 8.64 -18.05
N GLN A 21 -7.77 9.70 -18.31
CA GLN A 21 -8.96 10.04 -17.52
C GLN A 21 -10.03 8.94 -17.62
N ILE A 22 -10.33 8.46 -18.83
CA ILE A 22 -11.29 7.37 -19.04
C ILE A 22 -10.83 6.10 -18.32
N LEU A 23 -9.55 5.74 -18.45
CA LEU A 23 -8.96 4.60 -17.74
C LEU A 23 -9.02 4.76 -16.22
N ALA A 24 -8.73 5.96 -15.70
CA ALA A 24 -8.74 6.22 -14.27
C ALA A 24 -10.14 6.00 -13.66
N GLU A 25 -11.19 6.49 -14.33
CA GLU A 25 -12.57 6.22 -13.90
C GLU A 25 -12.95 4.74 -14.05
N ALA A 26 -12.55 4.10 -15.16
CA ALA A 26 -12.81 2.67 -15.38
C ALA A 26 -12.09 1.75 -14.38
N LEU A 27 -10.93 2.20 -13.86
CA LEU A 27 -10.07 1.49 -12.91
C LEU A 27 -10.10 2.11 -11.51
N LYS A 28 -11.21 2.75 -11.15
CA LYS A 28 -11.43 3.25 -9.80
C LYS A 28 -11.80 2.11 -8.84
N PHE A 29 -11.09 2.05 -7.72
CA PHE A 29 -11.28 1.12 -6.62
C PHE A 29 -11.53 1.95 -5.36
N PRO A 30 -12.78 2.19 -4.96
CA PRO A 30 -13.12 3.11 -3.86
C PRO A 30 -12.50 2.71 -2.52
N ASN A 31 -12.23 1.41 -2.34
CA ASN A 31 -11.59 0.89 -1.14
C ASN A 31 -10.07 0.73 -1.28
N GLY A 32 -9.49 1.13 -2.42
CA GLY A 32 -8.09 0.89 -2.75
C GLY A 32 -7.83 -0.51 -3.31
N ILE A 33 -6.56 -0.76 -3.63
CA ILE A 33 -6.08 -1.99 -4.23
C ILE A 33 -5.28 -2.78 -3.18
N TYR A 34 -5.91 -3.85 -2.69
CA TYR A 34 -5.35 -4.71 -1.66
C TYR A 34 -4.45 -5.79 -2.27
N SER A 35 -3.26 -5.96 -1.70
CA SER A 35 -2.26 -6.95 -2.14
C SER A 35 -2.81 -8.38 -2.26
N GLU A 36 -3.67 -8.79 -1.33
CA GLU A 36 -4.29 -10.11 -1.27
C GLU A 36 -5.37 -10.33 -2.33
N ARG A 37 -6.00 -9.24 -2.79
CA ARG A 37 -7.02 -9.28 -3.85
C ARG A 37 -6.43 -9.05 -5.24
N TRP A 38 -5.14 -8.70 -5.32
CA TRP A 38 -4.51 -8.31 -6.56
C TRP A 38 -4.65 -9.33 -7.69
N PRO A 39 -4.45 -10.65 -7.49
CA PRO A 39 -4.62 -11.63 -8.57
C PRO A 39 -6.01 -11.59 -9.20
N SER A 40 -7.06 -11.48 -8.36
CA SER A 40 -8.44 -11.39 -8.82
C SER A 40 -8.75 -10.07 -9.52
N LEU A 41 -8.22 -8.95 -9.01
CA LEU A 41 -8.40 -7.63 -9.63
C LEU A 41 -7.70 -7.54 -10.99
N LEU A 42 -6.49 -8.08 -11.07
CA LEU A 42 -5.69 -8.15 -12.29
C LEU A 42 -6.45 -8.92 -13.37
N ALA A 43 -6.81 -10.18 -13.10
CA ALA A 43 -7.51 -11.03 -14.06
C ALA A 43 -8.91 -10.50 -14.41
N GLY A 44 -9.66 -10.02 -13.40
CA GLY A 44 -11.06 -9.63 -13.58
C GLY A 44 -11.25 -8.25 -14.21
N ARG A 45 -10.34 -7.29 -14.00
CA ARG A 45 -10.53 -5.91 -14.47
C ARG A 45 -9.34 -5.34 -15.24
N VAL A 46 -8.11 -5.55 -14.79
CA VAL A 46 -6.95 -4.83 -15.34
C VAL A 46 -6.43 -5.45 -16.65
N ASP A 47 -6.41 -6.79 -16.75
CA ASP A 47 -5.84 -7.53 -17.88
C ASP A 47 -6.44 -7.13 -19.24
N ARG A 48 -7.74 -6.83 -19.28
CA ARG A 48 -8.42 -6.41 -20.52
C ARG A 48 -7.78 -5.15 -21.12
N PHE A 49 -7.36 -4.20 -20.27
CA PHE A 49 -6.75 -2.94 -20.71
C PHE A 49 -5.28 -3.13 -21.08
N LEU A 50 -4.57 -4.01 -20.36
CA LEU A 50 -3.17 -4.37 -20.69
C LEU A 50 -3.04 -5.07 -22.04
N ARG A 51 -4.09 -5.76 -22.50
CA ARG A 51 -4.13 -6.43 -23.81
C ARG A 51 -4.35 -5.45 -24.97
N VAL A 52 -4.93 -4.27 -24.73
CA VAL A 52 -5.13 -3.23 -25.73
C VAL A 52 -3.85 -2.41 -25.88
N ASN A 53 -3.18 -2.50 -27.02
CA ASN A 53 -1.86 -1.88 -27.24
C ASN A 53 -1.84 -0.37 -26.93
N GLN A 54 -2.91 0.34 -27.29
CA GLN A 54 -3.09 1.78 -27.10
C GLN A 54 -3.23 2.20 -25.63
N LEU A 55 -3.64 1.26 -24.76
CA LEU A 55 -3.91 1.51 -23.34
C LEU A 55 -2.89 0.86 -22.42
N ARG A 56 -2.12 -0.12 -22.92
CA ARG A 56 -1.18 -0.93 -22.14
C ARG A 56 -0.23 -0.09 -21.29
N ASN A 57 0.34 0.96 -21.87
CA ASN A 57 1.34 1.79 -21.20
C ASN A 57 0.71 2.82 -20.23
N LEU A 58 -0.54 3.23 -20.48
CA LEU A 58 -1.28 4.17 -19.64
C LEU A 58 -1.96 3.47 -18.46
N THR A 59 -2.27 2.18 -18.60
CA THR A 59 -3.02 1.39 -17.61
C THR A 59 -2.37 1.41 -16.22
N PRO A 60 -1.04 1.18 -16.05
CA PRO A 60 -0.43 1.26 -14.74
C PRO A 60 -0.53 2.64 -14.11
N GLU A 61 -0.35 3.72 -14.89
CA GLU A 61 -0.48 5.07 -14.35
C GLU A 61 -1.91 5.33 -13.88
N ALA A 62 -2.89 5.10 -14.74
CA ALA A 62 -4.30 5.29 -14.41
C ALA A 62 -4.73 4.46 -13.17
N LEU A 63 -4.22 3.22 -13.06
CA LEU A 63 -4.51 2.33 -11.95
C LEU A 63 -3.91 2.81 -10.63
N TYR A 64 -2.62 3.14 -10.58
CA TYR A 64 -1.92 3.38 -9.31
C TYR A 64 -1.93 4.85 -8.87
N LYS A 65 -2.08 5.80 -9.79
CA LYS A 65 -2.03 7.24 -9.49
C LYS A 65 -3.25 7.73 -8.73
N HIS A 66 -4.39 7.09 -8.95
CA HIS A 66 -5.70 7.53 -8.44
C HIS A 66 -6.32 6.58 -7.41
N ASN A 67 -5.61 5.51 -7.04
CA ASN A 67 -6.09 4.53 -6.08
C ASN A 67 -5.11 4.39 -4.92
N LEU A 68 -5.67 4.21 -3.73
CA LEU A 68 -4.90 3.83 -2.55
C LEU A 68 -4.29 2.43 -2.77
N LEU A 69 -2.99 2.29 -2.60
CA LEU A 69 -2.31 1.00 -2.57
C LEU A 69 -2.31 0.46 -1.14
N VAL A 70 -2.84 -0.74 -0.89
CA VAL A 70 -2.82 -1.37 0.43
C VAL A 70 -1.92 -2.60 0.41
N ILE A 71 -0.80 -2.53 1.14
CA ILE A 71 0.16 -3.60 1.29
C ILE A 71 -0.06 -4.28 2.64
N ARG A 72 -0.46 -5.55 2.59
CA ARG A 72 -0.62 -6.42 3.76
C ARG A 72 0.24 -7.67 3.58
N PRO A 73 1.39 -7.76 4.26
CA PRO A 73 2.23 -8.96 4.18
C PRO A 73 1.42 -10.20 4.62
N HIS A 74 1.44 -11.25 3.79
CA HIS A 74 0.85 -12.53 4.17
C HIS A 74 1.91 -13.42 4.80
N ALA A 75 1.58 -14.14 5.87
CA ALA A 75 2.48 -15.03 6.62
C ALA A 75 3.08 -16.19 5.80
N ASN A 76 2.79 -16.32 4.51
CA ASN A 76 3.32 -17.40 3.65
C ASN A 76 4.16 -16.88 2.49
N HIS A 77 4.24 -15.57 2.27
CA HIS A 77 4.97 -14.99 1.14
C HIS A 77 5.87 -13.84 1.62
N LEU A 78 7.18 -14.12 1.73
CA LEU A 78 8.25 -13.18 2.07
C LEU A 78 8.42 -12.00 1.08
N MET A 79 7.60 -11.94 0.04
CA MET A 79 7.72 -10.96 -1.01
C MET A 79 6.40 -10.23 -1.16
N ILE A 80 6.45 -8.93 -0.92
CA ILE A 80 5.49 -7.99 -1.47
C ILE A 80 5.69 -8.04 -2.99
N ARG A 81 5.03 -9.00 -3.66
CA ARG A 81 5.09 -9.22 -5.14
C ARG A 81 4.27 -8.19 -5.91
N TYR A 82 3.81 -7.17 -5.21
CA TYR A 82 2.78 -6.26 -5.64
C TYR A 82 3.08 -4.86 -5.08
N PRO A 83 3.20 -3.82 -5.92
CA PRO A 83 3.31 -3.84 -7.38
C PRO A 83 4.72 -4.27 -7.86
N ARG A 84 4.92 -4.42 -9.18
CA ARG A 84 6.29 -4.53 -9.75
C ARG A 84 7.02 -3.19 -9.59
N LEU A 85 8.34 -3.21 -9.33
CA LEU A 85 9.14 -1.98 -9.11
C LEU A 85 8.91 -0.89 -10.17
N VAL A 86 8.80 -1.28 -11.45
CA VAL A 86 8.58 -0.34 -12.56
C VAL A 86 7.31 0.51 -12.44
N VAL A 87 6.28 0.05 -11.72
CA VAL A 87 5.03 0.79 -11.56
C VAL A 87 4.96 1.58 -10.25
N ASN A 88 5.90 1.37 -9.31
CA ASN A 88 5.90 2.06 -8.01
C ASN A 88 6.01 3.59 -8.16
N LYS A 89 6.62 4.07 -9.26
CA LYS A 89 6.66 5.49 -9.63
C LYS A 89 5.29 6.13 -9.87
N HIS A 90 4.22 5.34 -10.04
CA HIS A 90 2.87 5.89 -10.24
C HIS A 90 2.07 5.98 -8.94
N VAL A 91 2.49 5.28 -7.88
CA VAL A 91 1.77 5.23 -6.61
C VAL A 91 1.87 6.58 -5.89
N ARG A 92 0.72 7.10 -5.46
CA ARG A 92 0.62 8.38 -4.74
C ARG A 92 0.26 8.23 -3.27
N ASP A 93 -0.62 7.30 -2.96
CA ASP A 93 -1.09 7.06 -1.61
C ASP A 93 -0.94 5.56 -1.28
N MET A 94 -0.34 5.24 -0.14
CA MET A 94 -0.05 3.86 0.26
C MET A 94 -0.35 3.63 1.74
N HIS A 95 -1.04 2.53 2.03
CA HIS A 95 -1.18 1.98 3.37
C HIS A 95 -0.33 0.73 3.51
N PHE A 96 0.47 0.67 4.56
CA PHE A 96 1.14 -0.54 5.01
C PHE A 96 0.47 -1.07 6.27
N ILE A 97 -0.08 -2.28 6.18
CA ILE A 97 -0.73 -2.97 7.29
C ILE A 97 0.19 -4.10 7.72
N PRO A 98 1.06 -3.93 8.72
CA PRO A 98 1.96 -4.98 9.14
C PRO A 98 1.19 -6.21 9.63
N CYS A 99 1.71 -7.37 9.29
CA CYS A 99 1.26 -8.62 9.87
C CYS A 99 1.94 -8.79 11.23
N LEU A 100 1.19 -8.46 12.28
CA LEU A 100 1.66 -8.43 13.66
C LEU A 100 1.37 -9.73 14.42
N ILE A 101 0.37 -10.50 13.99
CA ILE A 101 -0.07 -11.73 14.67
C ILE A 101 0.01 -12.91 13.69
N ASP A 102 0.52 -14.04 14.17
CA ASP A 102 0.36 -15.35 13.54
C ASP A 102 -0.31 -16.27 14.58
N ASP A 103 -1.28 -17.07 14.15
CA ASP A 103 -2.09 -18.03 14.95
C ASP A 103 -1.27 -19.07 15.72
N ARG A 104 0.06 -19.06 15.54
CA ARG A 104 1.02 -19.91 16.25
C ARG A 104 2.13 -19.01 16.77
N ALA A 105 2.13 -18.74 18.08
CA ALA A 105 3.01 -17.83 18.84
C ALA A 105 4.54 -17.95 18.60
N ILE A 106 5.00 -18.87 17.76
CA ILE A 106 6.40 -19.13 17.42
C ILE A 106 6.80 -18.44 16.11
N VAL A 107 5.85 -18.11 15.23
CA VAL A 107 6.14 -17.73 13.84
C VAL A 107 6.27 -16.21 13.64
N GLY A 108 5.69 -15.38 14.52
CA GLY A 108 5.80 -13.91 14.48
C GLY A 108 7.24 -13.39 14.47
N LYS A 109 8.21 -14.14 15.03
CA LYS A 109 9.64 -13.78 15.01
C LYS A 109 10.26 -13.74 13.62
N ARG A 110 9.75 -14.49 12.63
CA ARG A 110 10.37 -14.60 11.31
C ARG A 110 9.94 -13.50 10.34
N TRP A 111 8.71 -13.01 10.46
CA TRP A 111 8.12 -12.06 9.51
C TRP A 111 8.46 -10.61 9.83
N VAL A 112 8.56 -10.30 11.12
CA VAL A 112 8.83 -8.95 11.60
C VAL A 112 10.14 -8.38 11.03
N PRO A 113 11.27 -9.11 10.98
CA PRO A 113 12.50 -8.61 10.34
C PRO A 113 12.37 -8.37 8.82
N ALA A 114 11.58 -9.17 8.11
CA ALA A 114 11.34 -8.98 6.67
C ALA A 114 10.53 -7.71 6.41
N GLN A 115 9.50 -7.47 7.22
CA GLN A 115 8.69 -6.25 7.18
C GLN A 115 9.53 -5.01 7.53
N ALA A 116 10.34 -5.09 8.59
CA ALA A 116 11.26 -4.01 8.97
C ALA A 116 12.28 -3.70 7.85
N ARG A 117 12.85 -4.73 7.20
CA ARG A 117 13.73 -4.56 6.03
C ARG A 117 13.03 -3.90 4.85
N TRP A 118 11.77 -4.27 4.59
CA TRP A 118 10.99 -3.62 3.54
C TRP A 118 10.76 -2.14 3.85
N LEU A 119 10.43 -1.79 5.10
CA LEU A 119 10.34 -0.38 5.51
C LEU A 119 11.66 0.37 5.36
N ARG A 120 12.80 -0.25 5.71
CA ARG A 120 14.13 0.34 5.45
C ARG A 120 14.32 0.62 3.97
N ASN A 121 14.02 -0.35 3.12
CA ASN A 121 14.13 -0.18 1.67
C ASN A 121 13.20 0.93 1.14
N LEU A 122 12.01 1.07 1.72
CA LEU A 122 11.11 2.18 1.41
C LEU A 122 11.70 3.52 1.82
N ALA A 123 12.19 3.63 3.06
CA ALA A 123 12.80 4.85 3.61
C ALA A 123 14.05 5.27 2.81
N PHE A 124 14.90 4.31 2.43
CA PHE A 124 16.08 4.54 1.60
C PHE A 124 15.77 4.74 0.11
N GLY A 125 14.49 4.70 -0.30
CA GLY A 125 14.07 4.92 -1.69
C GLY A 125 14.43 3.79 -2.66
N THR A 126 14.91 2.64 -2.18
CA THR A 126 15.33 1.50 -3.03
C THR A 126 14.16 0.76 -3.65
N LEU A 127 12.93 1.04 -3.20
CA LEU A 127 11.69 0.52 -3.77
C LEU A 127 11.07 1.41 -4.86
N TRP A 128 11.68 2.54 -5.19
CA TRP A 128 11.31 3.42 -6.31
C TRP A 128 9.91 4.06 -6.21
N PHE A 129 9.44 4.30 -5.00
CA PHE A 129 8.22 5.06 -4.71
C PHE A 129 8.48 6.59 -4.73
N HIS A 130 9.18 7.09 -5.75
CA HIS A 130 9.66 8.50 -5.82
C HIS A 130 8.56 9.55 -5.82
N ASN A 131 7.33 9.12 -6.07
CA ASN A 131 6.16 9.94 -6.32
C ASN A 131 5.11 9.80 -5.22
N LEU A 132 5.46 9.08 -4.14
CA LEU A 132 4.61 8.83 -2.99
C LEU A 132 4.35 10.14 -2.24
N ARG A 133 3.09 10.55 -2.22
CA ARG A 133 2.64 11.72 -1.47
C ARG A 133 2.34 11.35 -0.03
N ARG A 134 1.51 10.32 0.18
CA ARG A 134 1.07 9.88 1.50
C ARG A 134 1.47 8.45 1.78
N PHE A 135 2.10 8.23 2.93
CA PHE A 135 2.36 6.91 3.47
C PHE A 135 1.72 6.76 4.84
N THR A 136 0.83 5.78 4.99
CA THR A 136 0.16 5.49 6.26
C THR A 136 0.54 4.10 6.75
N ILE A 137 0.99 3.99 8.00
CA ILE A 137 1.19 2.72 8.67
C ILE A 137 -0.03 2.45 9.54
N VAL A 138 -0.76 1.37 9.25
CA VAL A 138 -2.03 1.06 9.91
C VAL A 138 -1.86 -0.17 10.79
N ILE A 139 -1.80 0.06 12.10
CA ILE A 139 -1.72 -0.97 13.13
C ILE A 139 -3.12 -1.27 13.63
N ALA A 140 -3.81 -2.27 13.08
CA ALA A 140 -5.16 -2.64 13.53
C ALA A 140 -5.12 -3.83 14.50
N ARG A 141 -6.07 -3.88 15.45
CA ARG A 141 -6.34 -5.10 16.21
C ARG A 141 -6.81 -6.21 15.26
N PRO A 142 -6.44 -7.48 15.50
CA PRO A 142 -7.00 -8.58 14.73
C PRO A 142 -8.49 -8.76 15.05
N ALA A 143 -9.24 -9.23 14.05
CA ALA A 143 -10.70 -9.35 14.13
C ALA A 143 -11.18 -10.51 15.02
N ASP A 144 -10.28 -11.43 15.37
CA ASP A 144 -10.56 -12.65 16.17
C ASP A 144 -10.73 -12.39 17.68
N GLY A 145 -10.66 -11.13 18.12
CA GLY A 145 -10.95 -10.78 19.51
C GLY A 145 -9.87 -11.19 20.50
N ILE A 146 -8.69 -11.65 20.02
CA ILE A 146 -7.52 -11.88 20.88
C ILE A 146 -6.97 -10.52 21.30
N ARG A 147 -7.58 -9.97 22.36
CA ARG A 147 -7.33 -8.62 22.90
C ARG A 147 -5.89 -8.39 23.38
N GLU A 148 -5.09 -9.44 23.56
CA GLU A 148 -3.90 -9.36 24.40
C GLU A 148 -2.57 -9.15 23.66
N ASN A 149 -2.45 -9.28 22.33
CA ASN A 149 -1.11 -9.44 21.73
C ASN A 149 -0.69 -8.48 20.61
N CYS A 150 -1.48 -7.47 20.24
CA CYS A 150 -1.00 -6.46 19.28
C CYS A 150 0.20 -5.68 19.83
N TRP A 151 0.26 -5.46 21.15
CA TRP A 151 1.35 -4.76 21.80
C TRP A 151 2.70 -5.49 21.70
N TYR A 152 2.76 -6.77 22.05
CA TYR A 152 3.98 -7.58 21.93
C TYR A 152 4.51 -7.62 20.49
N ALA A 153 3.61 -7.65 19.52
CA ALA A 153 3.97 -7.60 18.13
C ALA A 153 4.53 -6.24 17.70
N ILE A 154 4.00 -5.14 18.25
CA ILE A 154 4.52 -3.79 18.02
C ILE A 154 5.89 -3.63 18.68
N GLU A 155 6.07 -4.10 19.92
CA GLU A 155 7.39 -4.12 20.54
C GLU A 155 8.39 -4.93 19.71
N ALA A 156 8.00 -6.11 19.22
CA ALA A 156 8.84 -6.91 18.35
C ALA A 156 9.19 -6.16 17.05
N PHE A 157 8.21 -5.45 16.49
CA PHE A 157 8.40 -4.61 15.32
C PHE A 157 9.38 -3.46 15.58
N GLN A 158 9.23 -2.76 16.71
CA GLN A 158 10.15 -1.72 17.16
C GLN A 158 11.56 -2.24 17.43
N ARG A 159 11.70 -3.44 18.00
CA ARG A 159 12.99 -4.11 18.19
C ARG A 159 13.64 -4.47 16.85
N ALA A 160 12.85 -4.90 15.86
CA ALA A 160 13.36 -5.24 14.54
C ALA A 160 13.74 -4.02 13.69
N LEU A 161 13.11 -2.87 13.92
CA LEU A 161 13.58 -1.58 13.43
C LEU A 161 14.90 -1.17 14.10
N GLY A 162 15.19 -1.70 15.30
CA GLY A 162 16.42 -1.41 16.03
C GLY A 162 16.41 0.00 16.63
N GLY A 163 17.58 0.60 16.84
CA GLY A 163 17.71 2.00 17.26
C GLY A 163 17.63 3.00 16.10
N GLU A 164 17.34 2.53 14.88
CA GLU A 164 17.36 3.37 13.69
C GLU A 164 16.09 4.23 13.59
N THR A 165 16.27 5.47 13.18
CA THR A 165 15.18 6.35 12.73
C THR A 165 15.05 6.22 11.21
N LEU A 166 13.88 5.82 10.74
CA LEU A 166 13.58 5.72 9.32
C LEU A 166 12.94 7.02 8.85
N ARG A 167 13.56 7.66 7.86
CA ARG A 167 13.03 8.84 7.20
C ARG A 167 12.44 8.47 5.85
N PHE A 168 11.14 8.65 5.68
CA PHE A 168 10.42 8.31 4.45
C PHE A 168 10.35 9.50 3.49
N GLN A 169 10.67 9.26 2.22
CA GLN A 169 10.57 10.26 1.16
C GLN A 169 9.11 10.44 0.69
N CYS A 170 8.26 11.02 1.55
CA CYS A 170 6.86 11.32 1.26
C CYS A 170 6.45 12.64 1.91
N ALA A 171 5.43 13.30 1.36
CA ALA A 171 4.95 14.57 1.89
C ALA A 171 4.21 14.41 3.22
N GLU A 172 3.47 13.30 3.38
CA GLU A 172 2.66 13.00 4.55
C GLU A 172 2.96 11.59 5.04
N LEU A 173 3.46 11.48 6.28
CA LEU A 173 3.55 10.23 7.01
C LEU A 173 2.49 10.21 8.11
N GLU A 174 1.75 9.12 8.20
CA GLU A 174 0.72 8.94 9.22
C GLU A 174 0.84 7.55 9.87
N ILE A 175 0.64 7.49 11.18
CA ILE A 175 0.58 6.24 11.94
C ILE A 175 -0.80 6.16 12.57
N VAL A 176 -1.57 5.15 12.16
CA VAL A 176 -2.91 4.86 12.68
C VAL A 176 -2.80 3.62 13.56
N VAL A 177 -3.11 3.75 14.85
CA VAL A 177 -3.16 2.62 15.79
C VAL A 177 -4.61 2.39 16.19
N ASP A 178 -5.18 1.27 15.79
CA ASP A 178 -6.55 0.85 16.09
C ASP A 178 -7.60 1.91 15.73
N GLY A 179 -7.47 2.47 14.52
CA GLY A 179 -8.34 3.57 14.04
C GLY A 179 -8.10 4.90 14.74
N HIS A 180 -7.13 4.98 15.66
CA HIS A 180 -6.74 6.20 16.34
C HIS A 180 -5.46 6.79 15.72
N ILE A 181 -5.55 8.07 15.34
CA ILE A 181 -4.40 8.90 14.98
C ILE A 181 -4.10 9.77 16.20
N CYS A 182 -2.93 9.59 16.79
CA CYS A 182 -2.52 10.41 17.93
C CYS A 182 -2.07 11.79 17.44
N SER A 183 -2.22 12.79 18.30
CA SER A 183 -1.74 14.15 18.07
C SER A 183 -1.10 14.68 19.36
N PRO A 184 -0.31 15.77 19.31
CA PRO A 184 0.28 16.37 20.51
C PRO A 184 -0.75 16.80 21.57
N GLN A 185 -2.02 16.97 21.17
CA GLN A 185 -3.14 17.35 22.05
C GLN A 185 -4.00 16.14 22.44
N CYS A 186 -3.53 14.92 22.17
CA CYS A 186 -4.30 13.73 22.45
C CYS A 186 -4.35 13.44 23.96
N ASN A 187 -5.51 13.70 24.57
CA ASN A 187 -5.74 13.45 26.00
C ASN A 187 -6.10 11.99 26.32
N ARG A 188 -5.92 11.06 25.38
CA ARG A 188 -6.12 9.64 25.65
C ARG A 188 -4.88 9.10 26.35
N HIS A 189 -4.93 8.95 27.67
CA HIS A 189 -3.95 8.16 28.42
C HIS A 189 -4.19 6.66 28.21
N ARG A 190 -4.15 6.21 26.96
CA ARG A 190 -4.36 4.81 26.60
C ARG A 190 -3.12 4.23 25.95
N GLN A 191 -3.02 2.90 25.99
CA GLN A 191 -1.87 2.15 25.48
C GLN A 191 -1.62 2.39 23.99
N GLU A 192 -2.66 2.72 23.21
CA GLU A 192 -2.55 3.11 21.80
C GLU A 192 -1.71 4.38 21.59
N CYS A 193 -1.79 5.34 22.51
CA CYS A 193 -1.02 6.60 22.42
C CYS A 193 0.46 6.37 22.75
N ASN A 194 0.78 5.56 23.76
CA ASN A 194 2.17 5.17 24.07
C ASN A 194 2.81 4.42 22.89
N THR A 195 2.04 3.52 22.27
CA THR A 195 2.42 2.78 21.07
C THR A 195 2.73 3.72 19.91
N TRP A 196 1.81 4.65 19.66
CA TRP A 196 1.98 5.65 18.63
C TRP A 196 3.25 6.48 18.88
N SER A 197 3.45 7.01 20.09
CA SER A 197 4.61 7.85 20.40
C SER A 197 5.93 7.11 20.15
N ALA A 198 6.04 5.88 20.61
CA ALA A 198 7.25 5.08 20.43
C ALA A 198 7.53 4.68 18.96
N LEU A 199 6.50 4.62 18.10
CA LEU A 199 6.69 4.47 16.65
C LEU A 199 6.99 5.80 15.97
N ASN A 200 6.32 6.87 16.37
CA ASN A 200 6.47 8.22 15.81
C ASN A 200 7.88 8.78 16.03
N GLU A 201 8.54 8.43 17.14
CA GLU A 201 9.96 8.78 17.35
C GLU A 201 10.91 8.11 16.35
N LYS A 202 10.56 6.91 15.87
CA LYS A 202 11.41 6.13 14.94
C LYS A 202 11.07 6.34 13.48
N LEU A 203 9.90 6.87 13.17
CA LEU A 203 9.36 6.94 11.82
C LEU A 203 9.02 8.39 11.53
N THR A 204 9.80 9.00 10.64
CA THR A 204 9.68 10.40 10.25
C THR A 204 9.62 10.52 8.74
N ASN A 205 9.22 11.66 8.21
CA ASN A 205 9.32 12.01 6.80
C ASN A 205 10.19 13.26 6.60
#